data_AF-A0A3D2KA75-F1
#
_entry.id   AF-A0A3D2KA75-F1
#
_cell.length_a   1.000
_cell.length_b   1.000
_cell.length_c   1.000
_cell.angle_alpha   90.00
_cell.angle_beta   90.00
_cell.angle_gamma   90.00
#
_symmetry.space_group_name_H-M   'P 1'
#
loop_
_entity.id
_entity.type
_entity.pdbx_description
1 polymer ?
#
loop_
_entity_poly.entity_id
_entity_poly.type
_entity_poly.pdbx_seq_one_letter_code
_entity_poly.pdbx_strand_id
1 'polypeptide(L)'
;MELNGFFDKVKKSSADAMDKAKDTTKRLMTVNDLKSKIRGYNNDKEKLFTQMGMDLYIAKKQGEDIEESIEAFVSQIDTLNIRVKNLQEKLDLLESGDSVAAEETEE
;
A
#
# COMPACT_ATOMS: atom_id res chain seq x y z
N MET A 1 11.49 51.93 -6.29
CA MET A 1 12.21 50.63 -6.30
C MET A 1 11.46 49.52 -5.55
N GLU A 2 10.35 49.80 -4.84
CA GLU A 2 9.67 48.80 -3.99
C GLU A 2 8.64 47.90 -4.71
N LEU A 3 8.02 48.39 -5.79
CA LEU A 3 6.98 47.66 -6.53
C LEU A 3 7.50 46.36 -7.17
N ASN A 4 8.73 46.36 -7.70
CA ASN A 4 9.35 45.17 -8.27
C ASN A 4 9.66 44.09 -7.21
N GLY A 5 10.10 44.51 -6.02
CA GLY A 5 10.35 43.59 -4.91
C GLY A 5 9.09 42.94 -4.34
N PHE A 6 7.94 43.64 -4.39
CA PHE A 6 6.65 43.08 -4.00
C PHE A 6 6.17 42.01 -5.01
N PHE A 7 6.27 42.29 -6.32
CA PHE A 7 5.89 41.33 -7.36
C PHE A 7 6.75 40.07 -7.36
N ASP A 8 8.07 40.19 -7.15
CA ASP A 8 8.96 39.03 -7.04
C ASP A 8 8.64 38.18 -5.80
N LYS A 9 8.27 38.81 -4.68
CA LYS A 9 7.86 38.11 -3.46
C LYS A 9 6.53 37.38 -3.64
N VAL A 10 5.57 37.97 -4.35
CA VAL A 10 4.28 37.32 -4.69
C VAL A 10 4.52 36.14 -5.63
N LYS A 11 5.33 36.31 -6.68
CA LYS A 11 5.68 35.22 -7.60
C LYS A 11 6.36 34.06 -6.86
N LYS A 12 7.36 34.36 -6.03
CA LYS A 12 8.05 33.34 -5.24
C LYS A 12 7.11 32.63 -4.27
N SER A 13 6.28 33.38 -3.54
CA SER A 13 5.28 32.80 -2.64
C SER A 13 4.25 31.93 -3.37
N SER A 14 3.85 32.32 -4.59
CA SER A 14 2.94 31.51 -5.40
C SER A 14 3.59 30.25 -5.93
N ALA A 15 4.87 30.30 -6.32
CA ALA A 15 5.63 29.12 -6.75
C ALA A 15 5.80 28.14 -5.58
N ASP A 16 6.23 28.62 -4.41
CA ASP A 16 6.41 27.80 -3.21
C ASP A 16 5.08 27.15 -2.76
N ALA A 17 3.97 27.88 -2.86
CA ALA A 17 2.64 27.35 -2.56
C ALA A 17 2.19 26.28 -3.57
N MET A 18 2.50 26.50 -4.85
CA MET A 18 2.18 25.56 -5.93
C MET A 18 2.99 24.26 -5.81
N ASP A 19 4.28 24.35 -5.49
CA ASP A 19 5.15 23.20 -5.27
C ASP A 19 4.68 22.38 -4.06
N LYS A 20 4.35 23.05 -2.94
CA LYS A 20 3.76 22.37 -1.76
C LYS A 20 2.43 21.70 -2.07
N ALA A 21 1.57 22.33 -2.86
CA ALA A 21 0.30 21.76 -3.26
C ALA A 21 0.50 20.51 -4.15
N LYS A 22 1.48 20.56 -5.05
CA LYS A 22 1.85 19.42 -5.92
C LYS A 22 2.39 18.25 -5.11
N ASP A 23 3.28 18.51 -4.15
CA ASP A 23 3.84 17.48 -3.28
C ASP A 23 2.77 16.86 -2.37
N THR A 24 1.88 17.68 -1.82
CA THR A 24 0.73 17.21 -1.03
C THR A 24 -0.18 16.32 -1.87
N THR A 25 -0.48 16.73 -3.11
CA THR A 25 -1.32 15.95 -4.03
C THR A 25 -0.69 14.61 -4.36
N LYS A 26 0.61 14.57 -4.67
CA LYS A 26 1.35 13.32 -4.91
C LYS A 26 1.30 12.40 -3.69
N ARG A 27 1.57 12.93 -2.49
CA ARG A 27 1.52 12.15 -1.24
C ARG A 27 0.14 11.54 -1.01
N LEU A 28 -0.93 12.31 -1.21
CA LEU A 28 -2.31 11.82 -1.09
C LEU A 28 -2.64 10.74 -2.11
N MET A 29 -2.18 10.88 -3.36
CA MET A 29 -2.34 9.85 -4.38
C MET A 29 -1.64 8.55 -3.97
N THR A 30 -0.39 8.63 -3.50
CA THR A 30 0.36 7.46 -3.03
C THR A 30 -0.32 6.80 -1.82
N VAL A 31 -0.78 7.58 -0.85
CA VAL A 31 -1.51 7.08 0.33
C VAL A 31 -2.78 6.34 -0.09
N ASN A 32 -3.56 6.90 -1.02
CA ASN A 32 -4.77 6.25 -1.51
C ASN A 32 -4.48 4.96 -2.29
N ASP A 33 -3.44 4.94 -3.11
CA ASP A 33 -3.00 3.73 -3.82
C ASP A 33 -2.61 2.61 -2.84
N LEU A 34 -1.82 2.92 -1.81
CA LEU A 34 -1.43 1.96 -0.78
C LEU A 34 -2.65 1.42 -0.01
N LYS A 35 -3.56 2.30 0.43
CA LYS A 35 -4.81 1.89 1.10
C LYS A 35 -5.67 0.99 0.21
N SER A 36 -5.76 1.30 -1.08
CA SER A 36 -6.48 0.49 -2.06
C SER A 36 -5.87 -0.90 -2.21
N LYS A 37 -4.53 -0.99 -2.33
CA LYS A 37 -3.80 -2.26 -2.42
C LYS A 37 -3.96 -3.12 -1.17
N ILE A 38 -3.84 -2.52 0.02
CA ILE A 38 -4.07 -3.21 1.31
C ILE A 38 -5.48 -3.80 1.36
N ARG A 39 -6.49 -3.01 0.98
CA ARG A 39 -7.88 -3.48 0.91
C ARG A 39 -8.04 -4.63 -0.09
N GLY A 40 -7.41 -4.52 -1.27
CA GLY A 40 -7.40 -5.58 -2.28
C GLY A 40 -6.87 -6.90 -1.72
N TYR A 41 -5.69 -6.89 -1.10
CA TYR A 41 -5.10 -8.11 -0.54
C TYR A 41 -5.89 -8.68 0.65
N ASN A 42 -6.52 -7.83 1.45
CA ASN A 42 -7.43 -8.32 2.51
C ASN A 42 -8.66 -9.02 1.92
N ASN A 43 -9.26 -8.46 0.86
CA ASN A 43 -10.37 -9.12 0.16
C ASN A 43 -9.93 -10.46 -0.47
N ASP A 44 -8.73 -10.51 -1.05
CA ASP A 44 -8.19 -11.75 -1.62
C ASP A 44 -7.98 -12.81 -0.55
N LYS A 45 -7.55 -12.42 0.65
CA LYS A 45 -7.43 -13.31 1.81
C LYS A 45 -8.79 -13.86 2.25
N GLU A 46 -9.84 -13.03 2.30
CA GLU A 46 -11.20 -13.49 2.63
C GLU A 46 -11.74 -14.50 1.61
N LYS A 47 -11.52 -14.24 0.31
CA LYS A 47 -11.87 -15.19 -0.76
C LYS A 47 -11.11 -16.50 -0.59
N LEU A 48 -9.83 -16.43 -0.26
CA LEU A 48 -8.99 -17.61 -0.06
C LEU A 48 -9.46 -18.44 1.13
N PHE A 49 -9.83 -17.82 2.25
CA PHE A 49 -10.43 -18.53 3.39
C PHE A 49 -11.76 -19.21 3.02
N THR A 50 -12.59 -18.55 2.21
CA THR A 50 -13.85 -19.14 1.74
C THR A 50 -13.60 -20.35 0.86
N GLN A 51 -12.66 -20.23 -0.08
CA GLN A 51 -12.25 -21.31 -0.98
C GLN A 51 -11.68 -22.49 -0.19
N MET A 52 -10.77 -22.23 0.75
CA MET A 52 -10.22 -23.24 1.66
C MET A 52 -11.34 -23.99 2.40
N GLY A 53 -12.32 -23.27 2.96
CA GLY A 53 -13.44 -23.92 3.64
C GLY A 53 -14.26 -24.85 2.74
N MET A 54 -14.50 -24.45 1.50
CA MET A 54 -15.23 -25.28 0.51
C MET A 54 -14.42 -26.52 0.11
N ASP A 55 -13.14 -26.35 -0.22
CA ASP A 55 -12.29 -27.43 -0.70
C ASP A 55 -12.05 -28.47 0.40
N LEU A 56 -11.79 -28.04 1.64
CA LEU A 56 -11.65 -28.95 2.78
C LEU A 56 -12.93 -29.72 3.06
N TYR A 57 -14.10 -29.08 2.91
CA TYR A 57 -15.38 -29.75 3.09
C TYR A 57 -15.63 -30.82 2.01
N ILE A 58 -15.32 -30.51 0.75
CA ILE A 58 -15.47 -31.44 -0.38
C ILE A 58 -14.52 -32.63 -0.22
N ALA A 59 -13.24 -32.37 0.02
CA ALA A 59 -12.21 -33.40 0.21
C ALA A 59 -12.55 -34.33 1.38
N LYS A 60 -13.00 -33.76 2.51
CA LYS A 60 -13.48 -34.55 3.66
C LYS A 60 -14.69 -35.43 3.33
N LYS A 61 -15.60 -34.96 2.48
CA LYS A 61 -16.73 -35.78 2.00
C LYS A 61 -16.30 -36.91 1.06
N GLN A 62 -15.24 -36.69 0.29
CA GLN A 62 -14.70 -37.65 -0.66
C GLN A 62 -13.73 -38.64 0.00
N GLY A 63 -13.32 -38.38 1.25
CA GLY A 63 -12.33 -39.19 1.97
C GLY A 63 -10.91 -38.95 1.46
N GLU A 64 -10.66 -37.81 0.84
CA GLU A 64 -9.35 -37.40 0.33
C GLU A 64 -8.49 -36.85 1.47
N ASP A 65 -7.17 -36.98 1.30
CA ASP A 65 -6.21 -36.34 2.18
C ASP A 65 -6.19 -34.82 1.90
N ILE A 66 -6.21 -34.04 2.97
CA ILE A 66 -6.31 -32.59 2.94
C ILE A 66 -5.03 -31.88 3.37
N GLU A 67 -4.01 -32.63 3.82
CA GLU A 67 -2.81 -32.05 4.45
C GLU A 67 -2.06 -31.13 3.47
N GLU A 68 -1.77 -31.60 2.25
CA GLU A 68 -1.10 -30.81 1.20
C GLU A 68 -1.93 -29.58 0.79
N SER A 69 -3.25 -29.72 0.73
CA SER A 69 -4.15 -28.60 0.41
C SER A 69 -4.10 -27.53 1.49
N ILE A 70 -4.11 -27.92 2.77
CA ILE A 70 -3.99 -27.00 3.90
C ILE A 70 -2.65 -26.26 3.84
N GLU A 71 -1.54 -26.97 3.63
CA GLU A 71 -0.22 -26.35 3.53
C GLU A 71 -0.14 -25.31 2.41
N ALA A 72 -0.71 -25.63 1.24
CA ALA A 72 -0.78 -24.70 0.12
C ALA A 72 -1.59 -23.43 0.47
N PHE A 73 -2.73 -23.57 1.15
CA PHE A 73 -3.52 -22.43 1.61
C PHE A 73 -2.78 -21.58 2.64
N VAL A 74 -2.11 -22.20 3.62
CA VAL A 74 -1.32 -21.50 4.63
C VAL A 74 -0.22 -20.67 3.97
N SER A 75 0.54 -21.26 3.04
CA SER A 75 1.60 -20.56 2.31
C SER A 75 1.09 -19.34 1.53
N GLN A 76 -0.07 -19.46 0.89
CA GLN A 76 -0.70 -18.35 0.19
C GLN A 76 -1.17 -17.24 1.14
N ILE A 77 -1.76 -17.60 2.30
CA ILE A 77 -2.19 -16.65 3.33
C ILE A 77 -0.97 -15.91 3.90
N ASP A 78 0.13 -16.60 4.18
CA ASP A 78 1.35 -16.00 4.71
C ASP A 78 1.96 -15.00 3.72
N THR A 79 1.97 -15.35 2.43
CA THR A 79 2.41 -14.46 1.36
C THR A 79 1.58 -13.17 1.33
N LEU A 80 0.25 -13.28 1.46
CA LEU A 80 -0.65 -12.12 1.51
C LEU A 80 -0.41 -11.28 2.77
N ASN A 81 -0.23 -11.92 3.93
CA ASN A 81 0.03 -11.23 5.19
C ASN A 81 1.35 -10.43 5.14
N ILE A 82 2.42 -11.00 4.58
CA ILE A 82 3.70 -10.31 4.37
C ILE A 82 3.51 -9.08 3.46
N ARG A 83 2.77 -9.22 2.35
CA ARG A 83 2.49 -8.10 1.44
C ARG A 83 1.71 -6.98 2.12
N VAL A 84 0.67 -7.33 2.88
CA VAL A 84 -0.14 -6.36 3.63
C VAL A 84 0.71 -5.64 4.67
N LYS A 85 1.52 -6.37 5.45
CA LYS A 85 2.42 -5.80 6.45
C LYS A 85 3.40 -4.80 5.84
N ASN A 86 4.07 -5.19 4.75
CA ASN A 86 5.03 -4.31 4.06
C ASN A 86 4.36 -3.04 3.51
N LEU A 87 3.11 -3.13 3.03
CA LEU A 87 2.37 -1.96 2.56
C LEU A 87 1.90 -1.07 3.72
N GLN A 88 1.53 -1.65 4.86
CA GLN A 88 1.18 -0.92 6.07
C GLN A 88 2.39 -0.16 6.62
N GLU A 89 3.56 -0.80 6.71
CA GLU A 89 4.80 -0.13 7.13
C GLU A 89 5.14 1.06 6.20
N LYS A 90 4.99 0.90 4.88
CA LYS A 90 5.17 2.00 3.92
C LYS A 90 4.16 3.12 4.12
N LEU A 91 2.91 2.78 4.41
CA LEU A 91 1.85 3.75 4.67
C LEU A 91 2.13 4.52 5.96
N ASP A 92 2.56 3.83 7.02
CA ASP A 92 2.88 4.43 8.31
C ASP A 92 4.06 5.41 8.22
N LEU A 93 5.10 5.06 7.44
CA LEU A 93 6.21 5.99 7.13
C LEU A 93 5.71 7.24 6.39
N LEU A 94 4.85 7.04 5.38
CA LEU A 94 4.27 8.15 4.63
C LEU A 94 3.29 8.99 5.44
N GLU A 95 2.61 8.45 6.45
CA GLU A 95 1.68 9.18 7.31
C GLU A 95 2.39 9.90 8.46
N SER A 96 3.42 9.28 9.06
CA SER A 96 4.26 9.89 10.11
C SER A 96 5.10 11.07 9.62
N GLY A 97 5.32 11.19 8.31
CA GLY A 97 6.12 12.28 7.74
C GLY A 97 7.62 12.02 7.77
N ASP A 98 8.05 10.85 8.24
CA ASP A 98 9.39 10.34 8.02
C ASP A 98 9.50 9.86 6.58
N SER A 99 9.79 10.79 5.67
CA SER A 99 10.34 10.44 4.37
C SER A 99 11.72 9.82 4.61
N VAL A 100 11.78 8.50 4.81
CA VAL A 100 13.03 7.77 4.54
C VAL A 100 13.28 7.98 3.06
N ALA A 101 14.28 8.81 2.75
CA ALA A 101 14.83 8.91 1.42
C ALA A 101 15.12 7.48 0.96
N ALA A 102 14.29 6.98 0.06
CA ALA A 102 14.63 5.79 -0.69
C ALA A 102 15.85 6.21 -1.52
N GLU A 103 17.04 5.86 -1.02
CA GLU A 103 18.25 5.90 -1.81
C GLU A 103 17.96 5.08 -3.07
N GLU A 104 17.81 5.79 -4.18
CA GLU A 104 17.99 5.22 -5.51
C GLU A 104 19.44 4.74 -5.54
N THR A 105 19.65 3.46 -5.27
CA THR A 105 20.89 2.79 -5.64
C THR A 105 20.95 2.79 -7.17
N GLU A 106 21.66 3.76 -7.72
CA GLU A 106 22.17 3.73 -9.08
C GLU A 106 23.05 2.49 -9.24
N GLU A 107 22.75 1.69 -10.27
CA GLU A 107 23.60 0.61 -10.78
C GLU A 107 24.39 1.10 -11.99
#